data_AF-A0A830H4G2-F1
#
_entry.id   AF-A0A830H4G2-F1
#
_cell.length_a   1.000
_cell.length_b   1.000
_cell.length_c   1.000
_cell.angle_alpha   90.00
_cell.angle_beta   90.00
_cell.angle_gamma   90.00
#
_symmetry.space_group_name_H-M   'P 1'
#
loop_
_entity.id
_entity.type
_entity.pdbx_description
1 polymer ?
#
loop_
_entity_poly.entity_id
_entity_poly.type
_entity_poly.pdbx_seq_one_letter_code
_entity_poly.pdbx_strand_id
1 'polypeptide(L)'
;MADFRALRVVLNCHESSETAELRREVTALRSSLDRLEEAKMVCPVLFAREGDLFDHRRDDRVTLETEVFEYLGRTVGSGTQPYVTPPNWLIFKHVDGAWGIEDGFGAINGGVRDVIGAWPQSAYRVYDDDGNFENGVMCLPPEKCYCFRFHEEMFDDDDDEEEEEDDEDE
;
A
#
# COMPACT_ATOMS: atom_id res chain seq x y z
N MET A 1 54.52 34.52 23.20
CA MET A 1 53.87 33.19 23.29
C MET A 1 52.41 33.38 22.94
N ALA A 2 51.96 32.86 21.80
CA ALA A 2 50.55 32.95 21.43
C ALA A 2 49.71 32.11 22.40
N ASP A 3 48.61 32.69 22.88
CA ASP A 3 47.74 32.07 23.87
C ASP A 3 46.93 30.94 23.22
N PHE A 4 47.45 29.72 23.34
CA PHE A 4 46.86 28.50 22.82
C PHE A 4 45.45 28.20 23.38
N ARG A 5 45.05 28.83 24.50
CA ARG A 5 43.67 28.69 25.02
C ARG A 5 42.65 29.40 24.14
N ALA A 6 42.99 30.57 23.59
CA ALA A 6 42.07 31.33 22.75
C ALA A 6 41.78 30.61 21.42
N LEU A 7 42.80 29.99 20.82
CA LEU A 7 42.66 29.21 19.58
C LEU A 7 41.79 27.95 19.75
N ARG A 8 41.88 27.28 20.91
CA ARG A 8 41.08 26.06 21.19
C ARG A 8 39.59 26.36 21.40
N VAL A 9 39.26 27.52 21.97
CA VAL A 9 37.86 27.97 22.13
C VAL A 9 37.24 28.31 20.78
N VAL A 10 37.97 28.99 19.90
CA VAL A 10 37.48 29.36 18.56
C VAL A 10 37.27 28.13 17.66
N LEU A 11 38.18 27.15 17.70
CA LEU A 11 38.02 25.88 16.95
C LEU A 11 36.79 25.07 17.43
N ASN A 12 36.58 24.97 18.74
CA ASN A 12 35.38 24.31 19.30
C ASN A 12 34.09 25.08 19.00
N CYS A 13 34.12 26.40 18.85
CA CYS A 13 32.95 27.20 18.48
C CYS A 13 32.62 27.11 16.99
N HIS A 14 33.61 26.89 16.11
CA HIS A 14 33.35 26.78 14.67
C HIS A 14 32.87 25.39 14.24
N GLU A 15 33.33 24.31 14.89
CA GLU A 15 32.72 22.98 14.73
C GLU A 15 31.29 22.90 15.29
N SER A 16 30.82 23.90 16.05
CA SER A 16 29.61 23.76 16.89
C SER A 16 28.29 24.17 16.24
N SER A 17 28.26 25.03 15.21
CA SER A 17 26.98 25.50 14.65
C SER A 17 26.53 24.65 13.47
N GLU A 18 27.40 24.48 12.47
CA GLU A 18 27.09 23.73 11.25
C GLU A 18 26.88 22.24 11.56
N THR A 19 27.71 21.64 12.41
CA THR A 19 27.50 20.23 12.81
C THR A 19 26.25 20.05 13.68
N ALA A 20 25.85 21.05 14.46
CA ALA A 20 24.62 21.01 15.25
C ALA A 20 23.38 21.16 14.36
N GLU A 21 23.43 22.02 13.35
CA GLU A 21 22.40 22.16 12.33
C GLU A 21 22.25 20.87 11.53
N LEU A 22 23.35 20.31 11.03
CA LEU A 22 23.34 19.02 10.32
C LEU A 22 22.79 17.89 11.19
N ARG A 23 23.14 17.83 12.49
CA ARG A 23 22.56 16.83 13.41
C ARG A 23 21.06 17.01 13.61
N ARG A 24 20.56 18.25 13.69
CA ARG A 24 19.12 18.52 13.77
C ARG A 24 18.41 18.09 12.49
N GLU A 25 18.99 18.41 11.34
CA GLU A 25 18.45 18.01 10.04
C GLU A 25 18.41 16.49 9.88
N VAL A 26 19.51 15.79 10.17
CA VAL A 26 19.56 14.31 10.15
C VAL A 26 18.52 13.71 11.09
N THR A 27 18.31 14.30 12.27
CA THR A 27 17.29 13.82 13.23
C THR A 27 15.88 14.04 12.69
N ALA A 28 15.60 15.19 12.07
CA ALA A 28 14.31 15.49 11.46
C ALA A 28 14.01 14.57 10.26
N LEU A 29 15.03 14.28 9.44
CA LEU A 29 14.92 13.36 8.32
C LEU A 29 14.63 11.94 8.79
N ARG A 30 15.33 11.46 9.83
CA ARG A 30 15.05 10.14 10.44
C ARG A 30 13.62 10.05 10.96
N SER A 31 13.17 11.04 11.73
CA SER A 31 11.79 11.07 12.22
C SER A 31 10.75 11.12 11.08
N SER A 32 11.09 11.74 9.95
CA SER A 32 10.21 11.77 8.77
C SER A 32 10.19 10.44 8.04
N LEU A 33 11.33 9.74 7.98
CA LEU A 33 11.45 8.39 7.42
C LEU A 33 10.61 7.40 8.23
N ASP A 34 10.73 7.40 9.55
CA ASP A 34 9.96 6.51 10.44
C ASP A 34 8.44 6.67 10.20
N ARG A 35 7.96 7.91 10.08
CA ARG A 35 6.54 8.19 9.78
C ARG A 35 6.10 7.72 8.39
N LEU A 36 6.99 7.80 7.41
CA LEU A 36 6.70 7.31 6.05
C LEU A 36 6.64 5.78 6.03
N GLU A 37 7.49 5.11 6.78
CA GLU A 37 7.44 3.65 6.95
C GLU A 37 6.15 3.22 7.65
N GLU A 38 5.77 3.89 8.75
CA GLU A 38 4.47 3.67 9.40
C GLU A 38 3.29 3.88 8.43
N ALA A 39 3.32 4.96 7.64
CA ALA A 39 2.27 5.24 6.66
C ALA A 39 2.18 4.16 5.57
N LYS A 40 3.32 3.65 5.09
CA LYS A 40 3.37 2.54 4.12
C LYS A 40 2.78 1.26 4.69
N MET A 41 3.02 0.96 5.96
CA MET A 41 2.45 -0.22 6.62
C MET A 41 0.94 -0.11 6.80
N VAL A 42 0.43 1.09 7.08
CA VAL A 42 -1.01 1.30 7.34
C VAL A 42 -1.83 1.42 6.05
N CYS A 43 -1.29 2.09 5.02
CA CYS A 43 -1.98 2.34 3.76
C CYS A 43 -1.02 2.13 2.56
N PRO A 44 -0.62 0.88 2.30
CA PRO A 44 0.43 0.57 1.31
C PRO A 44 0.07 1.03 -0.10
N VAL A 45 -1.22 0.99 -0.44
CA VAL A 45 -1.77 1.42 -1.74
C VAL A 45 -1.34 2.84 -2.12
N LEU A 46 -1.21 3.77 -1.16
CA LEU A 46 -0.82 5.15 -1.47
C LEU A 46 0.59 5.26 -2.06
N PHE A 47 1.40 4.22 -1.88
CA PHE A 47 2.77 4.11 -2.34
C PHE A 47 2.95 3.04 -3.42
N ALA A 48 1.86 2.45 -3.89
CA ALA A 48 1.84 1.37 -4.86
C ALA A 48 2.23 1.83 -6.27
N ARG A 49 2.71 0.88 -7.05
CA ARG A 49 2.96 0.97 -8.49
C ARG A 49 1.92 0.14 -9.24
N GLU A 50 1.62 0.55 -10.46
CA GLU A 50 0.72 -0.22 -11.33
C GLU A 50 1.21 -1.67 -11.47
N GLY A 51 0.31 -2.62 -11.27
CA GLY A 51 0.60 -4.06 -11.22
C GLY A 51 0.83 -4.63 -9.82
N ASP A 52 1.01 -3.80 -8.79
CA ASP A 52 1.12 -4.30 -7.41
C ASP A 52 -0.18 -5.00 -6.98
N LEU A 53 -0.04 -6.15 -6.32
CA LEU A 53 -1.16 -6.95 -5.83
C LEU A 53 -1.45 -6.67 -4.35
N PHE A 54 -2.73 -6.68 -4.01
CA PHE A 54 -3.23 -6.40 -2.68
C PHE A 54 -4.30 -7.37 -2.23
N ASP A 55 -4.19 -7.82 -0.98
CA ASP A 55 -5.25 -8.51 -0.28
C ASP A 55 -6.19 -7.52 0.39
N HIS A 56 -7.49 -7.79 0.31
CA HIS A 56 -8.45 -7.15 1.18
C HIS A 56 -8.40 -7.78 2.58
N ARG A 57 -8.08 -6.97 3.59
CA ARG A 57 -8.00 -7.40 5.00
C ARG A 57 -9.34 -7.98 5.45
N ARG A 58 -9.30 -9.26 5.80
CA ARG A 58 -10.43 -9.98 6.41
C ARG A 58 -10.82 -9.37 7.75
N ASP A 59 -12.11 -9.37 8.04
CA ASP A 59 -12.57 -9.48 9.42
C ASP A 59 -12.28 -10.91 9.87
N ASP A 60 -11.45 -11.10 10.90
CA ASP A 60 -11.05 -12.40 11.46
C ASP A 60 -12.26 -13.27 11.86
N ARG A 61 -13.45 -12.68 11.96
CA ARG A 61 -14.70 -13.35 12.31
C ARG A 61 -15.37 -14.07 11.14
N VAL A 62 -14.90 -13.88 9.90
CA VAL A 62 -15.54 -14.40 8.69
C VAL A 62 -14.57 -15.25 7.88
N THR A 63 -14.92 -16.51 7.63
CA THR A 63 -14.11 -17.51 6.91
C THR A 63 -14.23 -17.43 5.39
N LEU A 64 -14.39 -16.23 4.82
CA LEU A 64 -14.50 -16.07 3.36
C LEU A 64 -13.11 -16.10 2.71
N GLU A 65 -13.00 -16.60 1.47
CA GLU A 65 -11.76 -16.56 0.68
C GLU A 65 -11.20 -15.13 0.56
N THR A 66 -9.88 -14.99 0.52
CA THR A 66 -9.23 -13.68 0.42
C THR A 66 -9.47 -13.15 -0.99
N GLU A 67 -9.89 -11.89 -1.11
CA GLU A 67 -10.02 -11.22 -2.40
C GLU A 67 -8.68 -10.52 -2.74
N VAL A 68 -8.13 -10.84 -3.90
CA VAL A 68 -6.88 -10.30 -4.44
C VAL A 68 -7.19 -9.25 -5.50
N PHE A 69 -6.54 -8.10 -5.40
CA PHE A 69 -6.72 -6.96 -6.29
C PHE A 69 -5.40 -6.48 -6.86
N GLU A 70 -5.39 -6.21 -8.16
CA GLU A 70 -4.30 -5.51 -8.84
C GLU A 70 -4.57 -4.00 -8.84
N TYR A 71 -3.57 -3.21 -8.45
CA TYR A 71 -3.64 -1.75 -8.57
C TYR A 71 -3.31 -1.30 -9.99
N LEU A 72 -4.23 -0.56 -10.62
CA LEU A 72 -4.11 -0.09 -12.01
C LEU A 72 -3.78 1.40 -12.13
N GLY A 73 -3.46 2.07 -11.02
CA GLY A 73 -3.11 3.48 -11.03
C GLY A 73 -4.24 4.39 -10.58
N ARG A 74 -4.31 5.61 -11.16
CA ARG A 74 -5.26 6.64 -10.73
C ARG A 74 -6.15 7.12 -11.87
N THR A 75 -7.40 7.41 -11.53
CA THR A 75 -8.36 7.97 -12.49
C THR A 75 -7.94 9.37 -12.94
N VAL A 76 -8.11 9.65 -14.22
CA VAL A 76 -7.95 11.01 -14.79
C VAL A 76 -9.21 11.86 -14.67
N GLY A 77 -10.34 11.21 -14.38
CA GLY A 77 -11.67 11.80 -14.43
C GLY A 77 -12.30 11.62 -15.81
N SER A 78 -13.53 11.12 -15.87
CA SER A 78 -14.21 10.75 -17.12
C SER A 78 -15.72 10.60 -16.91
N GLY A 79 -16.44 10.38 -18.02
CA GLY A 79 -17.87 10.09 -18.02
C GLY A 79 -18.77 11.33 -18.12
N THR A 80 -20.06 11.07 -18.32
CA THR A 80 -21.11 12.10 -18.46
C THR A 80 -22.27 11.80 -17.51
N GLN A 81 -22.95 12.84 -17.00
CA GLN A 81 -24.05 12.63 -16.06
C GLN A 81 -25.10 11.65 -16.62
N PRO A 82 -25.56 10.67 -15.81
CA PRO A 82 -25.34 10.52 -14.37
C PRO A 82 -24.09 9.71 -13.97
N TYR A 83 -23.29 9.22 -14.92
CA TYR A 83 -22.16 8.32 -14.69
C TYR A 83 -20.82 9.07 -14.82
N VAL A 84 -20.23 9.45 -13.69
CA VAL A 84 -18.99 10.22 -13.65
C VAL A 84 -17.97 9.49 -12.79
N THR A 85 -16.76 9.33 -13.32
CA THR A 85 -15.62 8.85 -12.55
C THR A 85 -14.84 10.06 -12.03
N PRO A 86 -14.68 10.21 -10.69
CA PRO A 86 -13.90 11.30 -10.13
C PRO A 86 -12.42 11.18 -10.51
N PRO A 87 -11.68 12.29 -10.66
CA PRO A 87 -10.23 12.25 -10.86
C PRO A 87 -9.49 11.88 -9.57
N ASN A 88 -8.27 11.36 -9.72
CA ASN A 88 -7.32 11.05 -8.65
C ASN A 88 -7.77 9.96 -7.65
N TRP A 89 -8.76 9.16 -8.01
CA TRP A 89 -9.15 7.96 -7.25
C TRP A 89 -8.27 6.78 -7.68
N LEU A 90 -8.06 5.84 -6.76
CA LEU A 90 -7.22 4.66 -6.95
C LEU A 90 -8.02 3.58 -7.67
N ILE A 91 -7.46 3.00 -8.73
CA ILE A 91 -8.13 1.99 -9.57
C ILE A 91 -7.64 0.61 -9.17
N PHE A 92 -8.58 -0.31 -9.01
CA PHE A 92 -8.29 -1.71 -8.66
C PHE A 92 -9.06 -2.65 -9.58
N LYS A 93 -8.41 -3.75 -9.96
CA LYS A 93 -9.01 -4.86 -10.67
C LYS A 93 -9.00 -6.09 -9.80
N HIS A 94 -10.16 -6.70 -9.61
CA HIS A 94 -10.27 -7.99 -8.95
C HIS A 94 -9.58 -9.07 -9.79
N VAL A 95 -8.65 -9.80 -9.18
CA VAL A 95 -7.88 -10.87 -9.82
C VAL A 95 -8.39 -12.24 -9.40
N ASP A 96 -8.52 -12.46 -8.09
CA ASP A 96 -8.87 -13.77 -7.53
C ASP A 96 -9.63 -13.65 -6.19
N GLY A 97 -10.28 -14.73 -5.76
CA GLY A 97 -11.05 -14.82 -4.52
C GLY A 97 -12.57 -14.97 -4.71
N ALA A 98 -13.28 -15.00 -3.59
CA ALA A 98 -14.73 -15.25 -3.58
C ALA A 98 -15.49 -14.13 -4.29
N TRP A 99 -15.97 -14.43 -5.49
CA TRP A 99 -16.95 -13.61 -6.19
C TRP A 99 -18.24 -13.52 -5.36
N GLY A 100 -18.65 -12.30 -5.01
CA GLY A 100 -19.97 -12.04 -4.47
C GLY A 100 -21.08 -12.50 -5.42
N ILE A 101 -22.32 -12.53 -4.93
CA ILE A 101 -23.49 -12.87 -5.76
C ILE A 101 -23.70 -11.77 -6.82
N GLU A 102 -23.86 -12.17 -8.08
CA GLU A 102 -24.25 -11.32 -9.24
C GLU A 102 -23.30 -10.16 -9.58
N ASP A 103 -22.19 -10.44 -10.28
CA ASP A 103 -21.26 -9.46 -10.89
C ASP A 103 -20.67 -8.39 -9.93
N GLY A 104 -20.99 -8.49 -8.63
CA GLY A 104 -20.55 -7.61 -7.56
C GLY A 104 -19.45 -8.27 -6.76
N PHE A 105 -18.21 -8.18 -7.22
CA PHE A 105 -17.05 -8.50 -6.39
C PHE A 105 -17.07 -7.65 -5.11
N GLY A 106 -16.77 -8.27 -3.97
CA GLY A 106 -16.79 -7.63 -2.67
C GLY A 106 -18.12 -7.04 -2.22
N ALA A 107 -19.24 -7.36 -2.88
CA ALA A 107 -20.49 -6.61 -2.72
C ALA A 107 -21.38 -7.06 -1.57
N ILE A 108 -21.19 -8.22 -0.94
CA ILE A 108 -22.06 -8.66 0.16
C ILE A 108 -21.29 -9.48 1.19
N ASN A 109 -21.85 -9.57 2.40
CA ASN A 109 -21.38 -10.45 3.49
C ASN A 109 -19.91 -10.23 3.92
N GLY A 110 -19.46 -8.98 4.03
CA GLY A 110 -18.08 -8.70 4.46
C GLY A 110 -17.03 -8.68 3.35
N GLY A 111 -17.45 -8.64 2.08
CA GLY A 111 -16.55 -8.30 0.97
C GLY A 111 -16.03 -6.86 1.02
N VAL A 112 -15.04 -6.52 0.19
CA VAL A 112 -14.35 -5.22 0.28
C VAL A 112 -15.26 -4.00 0.27
N ARG A 113 -16.33 -4.01 -0.54
CA ARG A 113 -17.26 -2.87 -0.65
C ARG A 113 -18.12 -2.70 0.58
N ASP A 114 -18.47 -3.81 1.24
CA ASP A 114 -19.25 -3.80 2.48
C ASP A 114 -18.39 -3.20 3.61
N VAL A 115 -17.16 -3.69 3.76
CA VAL A 115 -16.21 -3.26 4.81
C VAL A 115 -15.89 -1.76 4.72
N ILE A 116 -15.68 -1.23 3.51
CA ILE A 116 -15.34 0.19 3.34
C ILE A 116 -16.56 1.07 3.09
N GLY A 117 -17.77 0.51 3.04
CA GLY A 117 -19.00 1.21 2.70
C GLY A 117 -18.94 1.89 1.32
N ALA A 118 -18.53 1.16 0.28
CA ALA A 118 -18.45 1.63 -1.11
C ALA A 118 -19.79 1.43 -1.85
N TRP A 119 -20.84 2.10 -1.37
CA TRP A 119 -22.19 2.08 -1.93
C TRP A 119 -22.68 3.48 -2.35
N PRO A 120 -23.53 3.59 -3.41
CA PRO A 120 -23.93 2.51 -4.33
C PRO A 120 -22.78 2.09 -5.26
N GLN A 121 -22.79 0.86 -5.79
CA GLN A 121 -21.70 0.35 -6.67
C GLN A 121 -21.40 1.29 -7.84
N SER A 122 -22.43 1.90 -8.43
CA SER A 122 -22.32 2.82 -9.56
C SER A 122 -21.44 4.04 -9.27
N ALA A 123 -21.26 4.45 -8.00
CA ALA A 123 -20.42 5.58 -7.62
C ALA A 123 -18.92 5.24 -7.57
N TYR A 124 -18.56 3.96 -7.67
CA TYR A 124 -17.19 3.45 -7.53
C TYR A 124 -16.78 2.62 -8.75
N ARG A 125 -17.42 2.87 -9.90
CA ARG A 125 -17.04 2.29 -11.20
C ARG A 125 -16.13 3.27 -11.95
N VAL A 126 -15.26 2.70 -12.78
CA VAL A 126 -14.48 3.47 -13.74
C VAL A 126 -15.25 3.47 -15.06
N TYR A 127 -15.79 4.63 -15.43
CA TYR A 127 -16.53 4.83 -16.66
C TYR A 127 -15.64 5.41 -17.74
N ASP A 128 -15.81 4.98 -18.98
CA ASP A 128 -15.27 5.67 -20.14
C ASP A 128 -16.13 6.90 -20.51
N ASP A 129 -15.74 7.62 -21.57
CA ASP A 129 -16.46 8.81 -22.04
C ASP A 129 -17.85 8.47 -22.63
N ASP A 130 -18.07 7.22 -23.03
CA ASP A 130 -19.34 6.70 -23.54
C ASP A 130 -20.26 6.22 -22.40
N GLY A 131 -19.78 6.21 -21.15
CA GLY A 131 -20.50 5.77 -19.96
C GLY A 131 -20.51 4.24 -19.75
N ASN A 132 -19.69 3.49 -20.50
CA ASN A 132 -19.47 2.07 -20.25
C ASN A 132 -18.44 1.87 -19.13
N PHE A 133 -18.40 0.68 -18.54
CA PHE A 133 -17.43 0.32 -17.50
C PHE A 133 -17.03 -1.14 -17.62
N GLU A 134 -15.87 -1.51 -17.06
CA GLU A 134 -15.39 -2.89 -17.01
C GLU A 134 -15.84 -3.58 -15.71
N ASN A 135 -16.41 -4.77 -15.82
CA ASN A 135 -16.73 -5.61 -14.66
C ASN A 135 -15.43 -6.06 -13.97
N GLY A 136 -15.44 -6.12 -12.64
CA GLY A 136 -14.24 -6.45 -11.85
C GLY A 136 -13.30 -5.26 -11.61
N VAL A 137 -13.52 -4.11 -12.26
CA VAL A 137 -12.75 -2.88 -12.03
C VAL A 137 -13.54 -1.91 -11.17
N MET A 138 -12.90 -1.37 -10.13
CA MET A 138 -13.45 -0.28 -9.32
C MET A 138 -12.44 0.83 -9.10
N CYS A 139 -12.96 1.99 -8.71
CA CYS A 139 -12.14 3.05 -8.15
C CYS A 139 -12.57 3.39 -6.73
N LEU A 140 -11.59 3.71 -5.88
CA LEU A 140 -11.81 4.11 -4.50
C LEU A 140 -11.09 5.42 -4.22
N PRO A 141 -11.69 6.31 -3.42
CA PRO A 141 -10.96 7.47 -2.96
C PRO A 141 -9.84 7.05 -1.97
N PRO A 142 -8.75 7.80 -1.86
CA PRO A 142 -7.61 7.49 -0.99
C PRO A 142 -7.99 7.13 0.46
N GLU A 143 -8.97 7.80 1.03
CA GLU A 143 -9.44 7.59 2.40
C GLU A 143 -10.14 6.23 2.63
N LYS A 144 -10.53 5.52 1.57
CA LYS A 144 -11.18 4.19 1.65
C LYS A 144 -10.23 3.02 1.37
N CYS A 145 -8.93 3.26 1.23
CA CYS A 145 -7.96 2.21 0.88
C CYS A 145 -7.24 1.58 2.10
N TYR A 146 -7.66 1.91 3.32
CA TYR A 146 -7.03 1.43 4.56
C TYR A 146 -7.14 -0.08 4.79
N CYS A 147 -8.03 -0.77 4.07
CA CYS A 147 -8.27 -2.20 4.18
C CYS A 147 -7.34 -3.05 3.30
N PHE A 148 -6.60 -2.45 2.37
CA PHE A 148 -5.70 -3.20 1.49
C PHE A 148 -4.35 -3.44 2.15
N ARG A 149 -3.81 -4.65 2.01
CA ARG A 149 -2.45 -5.03 2.41
C ARG A 149 -1.74 -5.57 1.18
N PHE A 150 -0.41 -5.44 1.11
CA PHE A 150 0.32 -6.09 0.02
C PHE A 150 0.00 -7.58 0.06
N HIS A 151 -0.23 -8.16 -1.12
CA HIS A 151 -0.37 -9.59 -1.23
C HIS A 151 0.96 -10.23 -0.85
N GLU A 152 0.98 -10.96 0.27
CA GLU A 152 2.12 -11.79 0.62
C GLU A 152 2.04 -13.00 -0.29
N GLU A 153 2.78 -12.97 -1.41
CA GLU A 153 3.15 -14.22 -2.08
C GLU A 153 3.84 -15.04 -1.00
N MET A 154 3.23 -16.15 -0.58
CA MET A 154 3.94 -17.15 0.22
C MET A 154 5.12 -17.54 -0.65
N PHE A 155 6.29 -16.99 -0.34
CA PHE A 155 7.53 -17.60 -0.75
C PHE A 155 7.51 -18.95 -0.03
N ASP A 156 7.07 -19.99 -0.75
CA ASP A 156 7.34 -21.36 -0.38
C ASP A 156 8.87 -21.46 -0.34
N ASP A 157 9.44 -21.20 0.85
CA ASP A 157 10.78 -21.63 1.21
C ASP A 157 10.73 -23.16 1.26
N ASP A 158 10.64 -23.80 0.09
CA ASP A 158 10.96 -25.21 -0.16
C ASP A 158 12.48 -25.38 0.03
N ASP A 159 12.95 -25.12 1.25
CA ASP A 159 14.29 -25.43 1.75
C ASP A 159 14.22 -26.71 2.60
N ASP A 160 13.44 -27.71 2.13
CA ASP A 160 13.53 -29.07 2.64
C ASP A 160 14.78 -29.71 2.02
N GLU A 161 15.88 -29.48 2.74
CA GLU A 161 17.18 -30.15 2.64
C GLU A 161 16.99 -31.66 2.36
N GLU A 162 17.37 -32.12 1.17
CA GLU A 162 17.57 -33.55 0.91
C GLU A 162 18.70 -34.04 1.84
N GLU A 163 18.35 -34.66 2.98
CA GLU A 163 19.27 -35.44 3.80
C GLU A 163 19.85 -36.57 2.93
N GLU A 164 21.09 -36.41 2.45
CA GLU A 164 21.87 -37.51 1.88
C GLU A 164 22.08 -38.55 3.01
N GLU A 165 21.35 -39.67 2.94
CA GLU A 165 21.64 -40.86 3.75
C GLU A 165 23.01 -41.40 3.33
N ASP A 166 24.03 -41.11 4.15
CA ASP A 166 25.36 -41.71 4.05
C ASP A 166 25.27 -43.22 4.31
N ASP A 167 25.66 -43.99 3.30
CA ASP A 167 25.91 -45.43 3.36
C ASP A 167 26.96 -45.77 4.44
N GLU A 168 26.60 -46.56 5.45
CA GLU A 168 27.58 -47.35 6.22
C GLU A 168 27.24 -48.86 6.10
N ASP A 169 27.99 -49.50 5.20
CA ASP A 169 28.23 -50.94 5.13
C ASP A 169 28.77 -51.49 6.48
N GLU A 170 28.09 -52.48 7.09
CA GLU A 170 28.72 -53.56 7.89
C GLU A 170 27.86 -54.83 8.00
#